data_AF-A0A3B1JKU3-F1
#
_entry.id   AF-A0A3B1JKU3-F1
#
_cell.length_a   1.000
_cell.length_b   1.000
_cell.length_c   1.000
_cell.angle_alpha   90.00
_cell.angle_beta   90.00
_cell.angle_gamma   90.00
#
_symmetry.space_group_name_H-M   'P 1'
#
loop_
_entity.id
_entity.type
_entity.pdbx_description
1 polymer ?
#
loop_
_entity_poly.entity_id
_entity_poly.type
_entity_poly.pdbx_seq_one_letter_code
_entity_poly.pdbx_strand_id
1 'polypeptide(L)'
;MAYQRCPVPRFSPLTLGWVVLSVWLCVGGPAGVSGVNLRKFIGCAVREFAFIARKPGCGALPVTTDACWGRCETWERPVLDPPFIESYQRVCTYNQTQFMTVQLPNCSAGVDPHYTYPVALKCNCGVCVTSTTECIASY
;
A
#
# COMPACT_ATOMS: atom_id res chain seq x y z
N MET A 1 -1.08 3.55 -11.28
CA MET A 1 -1.11 4.74 -12.14
C MET A 1 -0.69 4.29 -13.54
N ALA A 2 -1.64 4.07 -14.45
CA ALA A 2 -1.36 3.62 -15.81
C ALA A 2 -1.78 4.74 -16.79
N TYR A 3 -0.82 5.30 -17.51
CA TYR A 3 -1.06 6.32 -18.53
C TYR A 3 -1.14 5.61 -19.88
N GLN A 4 -2.35 5.42 -20.42
CA GLN A 4 -2.54 4.87 -21.76
C GLN A 4 -2.49 6.04 -22.75
N ARG A 5 -1.48 6.07 -23.63
CA ARG A 5 -1.37 7.05 -24.71
C ARG A 5 -2.43 6.76 -25.76
N CYS A 6 -3.41 7.66 -25.91
CA CYS A 6 -4.36 7.60 -27.02
C CYS A 6 -3.70 7.99 -28.35
N PRO A 7 -4.08 7.38 -29.48
CA PRO A 7 -3.58 7.74 -30.80
C PRO A 7 -4.19 9.07 -31.26
N VAL A 8 -3.33 9.97 -31.75
CA VAL A 8 -3.73 11.29 -32.27
C VAL A 8 -4.29 11.13 -33.69
N PRO A 9 -5.54 11.51 -34.00
CA PRO A 9 -6.03 11.51 -35.37
C PRO A 9 -5.42 12.67 -36.16
N ARG A 10 -4.96 12.36 -37.39
CA ARG A 10 -4.33 13.30 -38.32
C ARG A 10 -5.40 14.19 -38.96
N PHE A 11 -5.38 15.48 -38.65
CA PHE A 11 -6.38 16.46 -39.08
C PHE A 11 -6.28 16.80 -40.57
N SER A 12 -7.42 16.73 -41.27
CA SER A 12 -7.66 17.31 -42.61
C SER A 12 -8.63 18.51 -42.46
N PRO A 13 -8.40 19.66 -43.12
CA PRO A 13 -8.96 20.94 -42.70
C PRO A 13 -10.27 21.24 -43.44
N LEU A 14 -11.36 20.52 -43.15
CA LEU A 14 -12.71 20.91 -43.60
C LEU A 14 -13.73 20.15 -42.75
N THR A 15 -14.04 20.67 -41.56
CA THR A 15 -15.28 20.40 -40.78
C THR A 15 -15.18 21.04 -39.39
N LEU A 16 -15.02 22.36 -39.32
CA LEU A 16 -15.00 23.08 -38.04
C LEU A 16 -16.28 22.89 -37.20
N GLY A 17 -17.41 22.51 -37.82
CA GLY A 17 -18.67 22.26 -37.12
C GLY A 17 -18.77 20.92 -36.39
N TRP A 18 -18.04 19.89 -36.81
CA TRP A 18 -18.13 18.55 -36.21
C TRP A 18 -17.13 18.35 -35.06
N VAL A 19 -16.02 19.10 -35.09
CA VAL A 19 -14.99 19.04 -34.05
C VAL A 19 -15.54 19.49 -32.70
N VAL A 20 -16.36 20.56 -32.66
CA VAL A 20 -16.88 21.10 -31.40
C VAL A 20 -17.85 20.14 -30.71
N LEU A 21 -18.68 19.41 -31.47
CA LEU A 21 -19.62 18.41 -30.91
C LEU A 21 -18.89 17.17 -30.38
N SER A 22 -17.82 16.74 -31.05
CA SER A 22 -17.00 15.60 -30.62
C SER A 22 -16.12 15.87 -29.40
N VAL A 23 -15.72 17.13 -29.15
CA VAL A 23 -14.95 17.53 -27.96
C VAL A 23 -15.80 17.46 -26.68
N TRP A 24 -17.11 17.71 -26.77
CA TRP A 24 -18.03 17.61 -25.62
C TRP A 24 -18.31 16.16 -25.19
N LEU A 25 -18.23 15.19 -26.11
CA LEU A 25 -18.39 13.76 -25.79
C LEU A 25 -17.13 13.11 -25.19
N CYS A 26 -15.97 13.76 -25.26
CA CYS A 26 -14.71 13.26 -24.69
C CYS A 26 -14.44 13.76 -23.26
N VAL A 27 -15.23 14.69 -22.74
CA VAL A 27 -15.23 15.01 -21.30
C VAL A 27 -15.98 13.89 -20.59
N GLY A 28 -15.35 12.72 -20.58
CA GLY A 28 -15.77 11.60 -19.74
C GLY A 28 -15.87 12.13 -18.32
N GLY A 29 -17.10 12.15 -17.79
CA GLY A 29 -17.35 12.41 -16.39
C GLY A 29 -16.44 11.51 -15.54
N PRO A 30 -16.04 11.94 -14.33
CA PRO A 30 -15.17 11.14 -13.48
C PRO A 30 -15.77 9.75 -13.36
N ALA A 31 -15.10 8.75 -13.94
CA ALA A 31 -15.42 7.36 -13.72
C ALA A 31 -15.37 7.17 -12.20
N GLY A 32 -16.55 7.05 -11.58
CA GLY A 32 -16.66 6.92 -10.14
C GLY A 32 -15.88 5.69 -9.73
N VAL A 33 -14.70 5.89 -9.15
CA VAL A 33 -13.95 4.82 -8.51
C VAL A 33 -14.88 4.30 -7.43
N SER A 34 -15.43 3.10 -7.63
CA SER A 34 -16.26 2.46 -6.62
C SER A 34 -15.43 2.34 -5.35
N GLY A 35 -15.77 3.13 -4.32
CA GLY A 35 -15.05 3.14 -3.06
C GLY A 35 -15.14 1.76 -2.42
N VAL A 36 -14.01 1.07 -2.28
CA VAL A 36 -13.94 -0.20 -1.55
C VAL A 36 -14.25 0.06 -0.08
N ASN A 37 -15.22 -0.67 0.49
CA ASN A 37 -15.52 -0.56 1.91
C ASN A 37 -14.42 -1.22 2.73
N LEU A 38 -13.46 -0.42 3.19
CA LEU A 38 -12.30 -0.87 3.96
C LEU A 38 -12.70 -1.66 5.22
N ARG A 39 -13.85 -1.36 5.83
CA ARG A 39 -14.29 -2.10 7.02
C ARG A 39 -14.66 -3.55 6.74
N LYS A 40 -15.08 -3.88 5.51
CA LYS A 40 -15.46 -5.25 5.10
C LYS A 40 -14.42 -5.93 4.20
N PHE A 41 -13.32 -5.26 3.91
CA PHE A 41 -12.28 -5.82 3.06
C PHE A 41 -11.65 -7.06 3.72
N ILE A 42 -11.69 -8.18 2.99
CA ILE A 42 -10.96 -9.42 3.26
C ILE A 42 -9.96 -9.56 2.13
N GLY A 43 -8.69 -9.69 2.48
CA GLY A 43 -7.55 -9.61 1.57
C GLY A 43 -6.40 -8.85 2.21
N CYS A 44 -5.24 -8.89 1.58
CA CYS A 44 -4.03 -8.20 2.01
C CYS A 44 -3.48 -7.40 0.84
N ALA A 45 -3.31 -6.09 1.02
CA ALA A 45 -2.96 -5.17 -0.06
C ALA A 45 -1.94 -4.13 0.40
N VAL A 46 -1.21 -3.57 -0.57
CA VAL A 46 -0.34 -2.42 -0.36
C VAL A 46 -1.20 -1.17 -0.23
N ARG A 47 -0.95 -0.35 0.80
CA ARG A 47 -1.62 0.92 1.03
C ARG A 47 -0.66 1.95 1.59
N GLU A 48 -0.97 3.21 1.32
CA GLU A 48 -0.26 4.34 1.89
C GLU A 48 -0.49 4.40 3.42
N PHE A 49 0.60 4.58 4.16
CA PHE A 49 0.64 4.70 5.61
C PHE A 49 1.61 5.82 5.99
N ALA A 50 1.22 6.63 6.97
CA ALA A 50 2.05 7.72 7.47
C ALA A 50 2.48 7.45 8.92
N PHE A 51 3.75 7.67 9.20
CA PHE A 51 4.32 7.56 10.54
C PHE A 51 5.31 8.68 10.81
N ILE A 52 5.71 8.83 12.07
CA ILE A 52 6.72 9.81 12.47
C ILE A 52 8.05 9.08 12.69
N ALA A 53 9.02 9.31 11.82
CA ALA A 53 10.38 8.80 11.96
C ALA A 53 11.08 9.53 13.11
N ARG A 54 11.68 8.76 14.03
CA ARG A 54 12.39 9.26 15.21
C ARG A 54 13.71 8.51 15.38
N LYS A 55 14.77 9.27 15.66
CA LYS A 55 16.10 8.74 16.00
C LYS A 55 16.65 9.58 17.17
N PRO A 56 17.27 8.96 18.20
CA PRO A 56 17.87 9.71 19.30
C PRO A 56 18.89 10.73 18.78
N GLY A 57 18.83 11.96 19.30
CA GLY A 57 19.74 13.05 18.90
C GLY A 57 19.36 13.81 17.62
N CYS A 58 18.22 13.48 16.98
CA CYS A 58 17.66 14.20 15.83
C CYS A 58 16.21 14.64 16.07
N GLY A 59 15.74 15.57 15.25
CA GLY A 59 14.33 15.96 15.15
C GLY A 59 13.46 14.89 14.49
N ALA A 60 12.16 14.91 14.79
CA ALA A 60 11.19 13.98 14.22
C ALA A 60 10.75 14.44 12.81
N LEU A 61 10.49 13.49 11.92
CA LEU A 61 10.05 13.76 10.54
C LEU A 61 8.81 12.91 10.19
N PRO A 62 7.70 13.51 9.71
CA PRO A 62 6.59 12.74 9.16
C PRO A 62 6.99 12.11 7.83
N VAL A 63 6.79 10.81 7.71
CA VAL A 63 7.10 10.01 6.52
C VAL A 63 5.84 9.31 6.06
N THR A 64 5.56 9.42 4.76
CA THR A 64 4.50 8.67 4.09
C THR A 64 5.16 7.56 3.27
N THR A 65 4.70 6.32 3.46
CA THR A 65 5.25 5.13 2.81
C THR A 65 4.15 4.14 2.45
N ASP A 66 4.44 3.26 1.49
CA ASP A 66 3.60 2.11 1.22
C ASP A 66 3.87 0.99 2.23
N ALA A 67 2.80 0.44 2.81
CA ALA A 67 2.82 -0.61 3.83
C ALA A 67 1.71 -1.65 3.57
N CYS A 68 1.81 -2.81 4.23
CA CYS A 68 0.81 -3.87 4.10
C CYS A 68 -0.37 -3.66 5.05
N TRP A 69 -1.59 -3.77 4.50
CA TRP A 69 -2.82 -3.62 5.25
C TRP A 69 -3.91 -4.56 4.75
N GLY A 70 -4.69 -5.11 5.68
CA GLY A 70 -5.85 -5.94 5.34
C GLY A 70 -6.20 -6.96 6.41
N ARG A 71 -7.05 -7.93 6.05
CA ARG A 71 -7.48 -9.04 6.89
C ARG A 71 -7.36 -10.34 6.13
N CYS A 72 -6.72 -11.33 6.74
CA CYS A 72 -6.55 -12.64 6.15
C CYS A 72 -7.58 -13.61 6.70
N GLU A 73 -7.97 -14.58 5.88
CA GLU A 73 -8.81 -15.68 6.32
C GLU A 73 -8.03 -16.59 7.25
N THR A 74 -8.64 -16.91 8.37
CA THR A 74 -8.12 -17.81 9.39
C THR A 74 -9.22 -18.75 9.84
N TRP A 75 -8.86 -19.97 10.22
CA TRP A 75 -9.82 -20.94 10.75
C TRP A 75 -9.16 -21.82 11.79
N GLU A 76 -9.99 -22.40 12.65
CA GLU A 76 -9.61 -23.43 13.59
C GLU A 76 -10.61 -24.57 13.45
N ARG A 77 -10.12 -25.79 13.29
CA ARG A 77 -10.91 -27.00 13.08
C ARG A 77 -10.71 -27.93 14.26
N PRO A 78 -11.77 -28.31 14.99
CA PRO A 78 -11.69 -29.37 15.98
C PRO A 78 -11.32 -30.70 15.30
N VAL A 79 -10.40 -31.44 15.89
CA VAL A 79 -9.97 -32.78 15.46
C VAL A 79 -10.07 -33.76 16.62
N LEU A 80 -10.23 -35.06 16.32
CA LEU A 80 -10.44 -36.08 17.36
C LEU A 80 -9.15 -36.46 18.09
N ASP A 81 -8.02 -36.40 17.40
CA ASP A 81 -6.72 -36.72 17.96
C ASP A 81 -6.07 -35.48 18.60
N PRO A 82 -5.29 -35.63 19.68
CA PRO A 82 -4.49 -34.54 20.23
C PRO A 82 -3.62 -33.88 19.13
N PRO A 83 -3.52 -32.54 19.06
CA PRO A 83 -3.90 -31.54 20.08
C PRO A 83 -5.37 -31.09 20.05
N PHE A 84 -6.27 -31.85 19.42
CA PHE A 84 -7.73 -31.61 19.33
C PHE A 84 -8.17 -30.36 18.55
N ILE A 85 -7.22 -29.50 18.16
CA ILE A 85 -7.45 -28.32 17.35
C ILE A 85 -6.37 -28.25 16.27
N GLU A 86 -6.80 -28.16 15.02
CA GLU A 86 -5.96 -27.80 13.88
C GLU A 86 -6.21 -26.33 13.54
N SER A 87 -5.17 -25.50 13.61
CA SER A 87 -5.29 -24.07 13.38
C SER A 87 -4.59 -23.65 12.08
N TYR A 88 -5.27 -22.76 11.35
CA TYR A 88 -4.74 -22.08 10.18
C TYR A 88 -4.78 -20.58 10.44
N GLN A 89 -3.68 -20.09 11.00
CA GLN A 89 -3.52 -18.69 11.33
C GLN A 89 -2.61 -18.01 10.30
N ARG A 90 -3.13 -16.93 9.72
CA ARG A 90 -2.47 -16.11 8.69
C ARG A 90 -2.61 -14.65 9.04
N VAL A 91 -1.57 -13.88 8.81
CA VAL A 91 -1.55 -12.42 8.98
C VAL A 91 -1.24 -11.75 7.66
N CYS A 92 -1.69 -10.50 7.49
CA CYS A 92 -1.30 -9.68 6.36
C CYS A 92 0.12 -9.17 6.59
N THR A 93 1.06 -9.62 5.77
CA THR A 93 2.49 -9.31 5.94
C THR A 93 3.15 -8.92 4.63
N TYR A 94 4.37 -8.42 4.74
CA TYR A 94 5.21 -8.06 3.61
C TYR A 94 5.67 -9.33 2.88
N ASN A 95 5.46 -9.37 1.57
CA ASN A 95 5.97 -10.42 0.71
C ASN A 95 7.24 -9.97 -0.04
N GLN A 96 7.23 -8.72 -0.52
CA GLN A 96 8.38 -8.09 -1.16
C GLN A 96 8.53 -6.67 -0.63
N THR A 97 9.75 -6.33 -0.22
CA THR A 97 10.09 -5.04 0.39
C THR A 97 11.23 -4.38 -0.34
N GLN A 98 11.24 -3.06 -0.31
CA GLN A 98 12.38 -2.22 -0.64
C GLN A 98 12.72 -1.35 0.57
N PHE A 99 13.98 -1.04 0.79
CA PHE A 99 14.38 -0.09 1.83
C PHE A 99 14.58 1.30 1.23
N MET A 100 14.02 2.30 1.89
CA MET A 100 14.24 3.71 1.58
C MET A 100 14.88 4.42 2.77
N THR A 101 15.64 5.47 2.48
CA THR A 101 16.36 6.26 3.48
C THR A 101 15.99 7.73 3.35
N VAL A 102 15.71 8.37 4.48
CA VAL A 102 15.46 9.81 4.58
C VAL A 102 16.46 10.45 5.55
N GLN A 103 16.65 11.76 5.46
CA GLN A 103 17.47 12.53 6.40
C GLN A 103 16.58 13.24 7.41
N LEU A 104 16.86 13.00 8.70
CA LEU A 104 16.14 13.65 9.80
C LEU A 104 16.69 15.08 10.04
N PRO A 105 15.82 16.04 10.38
CA PRO A 105 16.23 17.41 10.65
C PRO A 105 16.88 17.55 12.03
N ASN A 106 17.61 18.65 12.27
CA ASN A 106 18.10 19.08 13.58
C ASN A 106 18.86 18.02 14.39
N CYS A 107 19.79 17.31 13.74
CA CYS A 107 20.66 16.36 14.42
C CYS A 107 21.79 17.05 15.18
N SER A 108 22.16 16.48 16.33
CA SER A 108 23.33 16.90 17.11
C SER A 108 24.63 16.56 16.38
N ALA A 109 25.71 17.27 16.70
CA ALA A 109 27.02 17.04 16.07
C ALA A 109 27.49 15.58 16.28
N GLY A 110 27.93 14.94 15.20
CA GLY A 110 28.38 13.54 15.22
C GLY A 110 27.27 12.49 15.15
N VAL A 111 25.98 12.88 15.14
CA VAL A 111 24.86 11.96 14.94
C VAL A 111 24.59 11.80 13.44
N ASP A 112 24.52 10.56 12.96
CA ASP A 112 24.13 10.27 11.58
C ASP A 112 22.65 10.66 11.34
N PRO A 113 22.34 11.52 10.35
CA PRO A 113 20.97 11.96 10.10
C PRO A 113 20.12 10.93 9.33
N HIS A 114 20.70 9.85 8.81
CA HIS A 114 19.98 8.90 7.96
C HIS A 114 19.06 7.97 8.77
N TYR A 115 17.85 7.78 8.27
CA TYR A 115 16.84 6.88 8.82
C TYR A 115 16.30 5.99 7.70
N THR A 116 16.44 4.68 7.85
CA THR A 116 16.07 3.69 6.85
C THR A 116 14.84 2.91 7.29
N TYR A 117 13.86 2.72 6.40
CA TYR A 117 12.61 2.03 6.67
C TYR A 117 12.16 1.16 5.48
N PRO A 118 11.34 0.13 5.71
CA PRO A 118 10.81 -0.73 4.65
C PRO A 118 9.61 -0.09 3.94
N VAL A 119 9.52 -0.35 2.64
CA VAL A 119 8.43 0.03 1.74
C VAL A 119 7.87 -1.25 1.13
N ALA A 120 6.55 -1.43 1.20
CA ALA A 120 5.87 -2.59 0.64
C ALA A 120 5.78 -2.50 -0.90
N LEU A 121 6.41 -3.44 -1.60
CA LEU A 121 6.17 -3.64 -3.04
C LEU A 121 5.02 -4.62 -3.29
N LYS A 122 4.92 -5.63 -2.41
CA LYS A 122 3.87 -6.65 -2.46
C LYS A 122 3.55 -7.17 -1.07
N CYS A 123 2.27 -7.45 -0.83
CA CYS A 123 1.77 -8.01 0.41
C CYS A 123 1.09 -9.36 0.17
N ASN A 124 1.06 -10.23 1.19
CA ASN A 124 0.34 -11.49 1.13
C ASN A 124 -0.17 -11.91 2.52
N CYS A 125 -1.12 -12.85 2.51
CA CYS A 125 -1.51 -13.59 3.71
C CYS A 125 -0.53 -14.73 3.95
N GLY A 126 0.19 -14.69 5.06
CA GLY A 126 1.25 -15.64 5.38
C GLY A 126 1.36 -15.91 6.88
N VAL A 127 2.30 -16.79 7.25
CA VAL A 127 2.70 -16.94 8.66
C VAL A 127 3.45 -15.68 9.07
N CYS A 128 3.26 -15.24 10.32
CA CYS A 128 4.08 -14.16 10.87
C CYS A 128 5.50 -14.67 11.15
N VAL A 129 6.51 -14.05 10.52
CA VAL A 129 7.91 -14.46 10.64
C VAL A 129 8.58 -13.65 11.76
N THR A 130 8.83 -14.30 12.89
CA THR A 130 9.36 -13.65 14.11
C THR A 130 10.82 -13.19 13.99
N SER A 131 11.56 -13.64 12.98
CA SER A 131 12.95 -13.21 12.77
C SER A 131 13.06 -11.76 12.28
N THR A 132 12.02 -11.23 11.63
CA THR A 132 12.03 -9.88 11.02
C THR A 132 10.81 -9.05 11.42
N THR A 133 9.85 -9.63 12.11
CA THR A 133 8.56 -9.00 12.40
C THR A 133 8.12 -9.37 13.80
N GLU A 134 7.75 -8.37 14.59
CA GLU A 134 7.14 -8.58 15.90
C GLU A 134 5.69 -9.04 15.72
N CYS A 135 5.42 -10.28 16.12
CA CYS A 135 4.12 -10.90 15.98
C CYS A 135 3.32 -10.68 17.27
N ILE A 136 2.44 -9.69 17.26
CA ILE A 136 1.64 -9.29 18.43
C ILE A 136 0.15 -9.49 18.11
N ALA A 137 -0.60 -10.04 19.08
CA ALA A 137 -2.05 -10.11 19.00
C ALA A 137 -2.67 -8.78 19.47
N SER A 138 -3.58 -8.20 18.67
CA SER A 138 -4.39 -7.05 19.10
C SER A 138 -5.53 -7.53 20.00
N TYR A 139 -5.51 -7.17 21.28
CA TYR A 139 -6.56 -7.46 22.26
C TYR A 139 -7.51 -6.27 22.46
#